data_AF-A0A2S9Q196-F1
#
_entry.id   AF-A0A2S9Q196-F1
#
_cell.length_a   1.000
_cell.length_b   1.000
_cell.length_c   1.000
_cell.angle_alpha   90.00
_cell.angle_beta   90.00
_cell.angle_gamma   90.00
#
_symmetry.space_group_name_H-M   'P 1'
#
loop_
_entity.id
_entity.type
_entity.pdbx_description
1 polymer ?
#
loop_
_entity_poly.entity_id
_entity_poly.type
_entity_poly.pdbx_seq_one_letter_code
_entity_poly.pdbx_strand_id
1 'polypeptide(L)'
;MRPLVRIVLRGSLKQIRHITAVPHTEATGLVAEVYDRARREFGVVAPPLALHSPAPEALAASWLLLRETLLAEGRVSRAAKEAVATAVSRANDCPYCVEVHEAKLATLADEGEHGDSGHGPLTEWAARSGTAAATGQPRPFDDADAPELLGTAVTFHYLNRMVRLFLPDSPVPGAAPAAGRAPVMRMVARAMRPDTGATLTPGAAAGLLPAAPLPAALQWAAPAPAVADALARAVASVDAAAERWIPQPVRDLLHARLAVHDGTPPGPSRAWLDQATNP
;
A
#
# COMPACT_ATOMS: atom_id res chain seq x y z
N MET A 1 9.77 4.74 20.92
CA MET A 1 8.30 4.69 20.78
C MET A 1 7.63 4.65 22.16
N ARG A 2 6.57 5.43 22.40
CA ARG A 2 5.85 5.46 23.70
C ARG A 2 5.18 4.10 24.00
N PRO A 3 5.12 3.63 25.26
CA PRO A 3 4.56 2.31 25.62
C PRO A 3 3.13 2.07 25.15
N LEU A 4 2.28 3.11 25.21
CA LEU A 4 0.88 3.04 24.81
C LEU A 4 0.72 2.73 23.30
N VAL A 5 1.54 3.35 22.45
CA VAL A 5 1.54 3.10 20.99
C VAL A 5 1.94 1.64 20.72
N ARG A 6 2.92 1.11 21.46
CA ARG A 6 3.35 -0.28 21.33
C ARG A 6 2.25 -1.28 21.68
N ILE A 7 1.42 -0.98 22.69
CA ILE A 7 0.30 -1.82 23.09
C ILE A 7 -0.79 -1.81 22.01
N VAL A 8 -1.16 -0.62 21.50
CA VAL A 8 -2.14 -0.48 20.42
C VAL A 8 -1.69 -1.25 19.18
N LEU A 9 -0.42 -1.12 18.78
CA LEU A 9 0.13 -1.81 17.61
C LEU A 9 0.26 -3.33 17.80
N ARG A 10 0.59 -3.80 19.01
CA ARG A 10 0.57 -5.24 19.31
C ARG A 10 -0.86 -5.81 19.28
N GLY A 11 -1.82 -5.04 19.78
CA GLY A 11 -3.23 -5.40 19.74
C GLY A 11 -3.81 -5.39 18.32
N SER A 12 -3.31 -4.52 17.44
CA SER A 12 -3.84 -4.40 16.07
C SER A 12 -3.47 -5.58 15.17
N LEU A 13 -2.34 -6.25 15.40
CA LEU A 13 -2.01 -7.50 14.67
C LEU A 13 -3.02 -8.63 14.98
N LYS A 14 -3.61 -8.66 16.18
CA LYS A 14 -4.64 -9.64 16.53
C LYS A 14 -5.99 -9.38 15.85
N GLN A 15 -6.15 -8.23 15.19
CA GLN A 15 -7.37 -7.88 14.47
C GLN A 15 -7.36 -8.39 13.03
N ILE A 16 -6.25 -8.98 12.57
CA ILE A 16 -6.16 -9.62 11.26
C ILE A 16 -7.11 -10.83 11.24
N ARG A 17 -8.00 -10.86 10.25
CA ARG A 17 -9.03 -11.88 10.03
C ARG A 17 -8.49 -12.92 9.05
N HIS A 18 -8.98 -14.16 9.15
CA HIS A 18 -8.72 -15.27 8.22
C HIS A 18 -7.28 -15.79 8.11
N ILE A 19 -6.27 -14.97 8.42
CA ILE A 19 -4.85 -15.33 8.39
C ILE A 19 -4.15 -14.92 9.68
N THR A 20 -3.17 -15.72 10.10
CA THR A 20 -2.37 -15.46 11.30
C THR A 20 -1.04 -14.86 10.89
N ALA A 21 -0.83 -13.56 11.16
CA ALA A 21 0.48 -12.94 10.93
C ALA A 21 1.56 -13.57 11.81
N VAL A 22 2.76 -13.75 11.27
CA VAL A 22 3.93 -14.25 11.98
C VAL A 22 4.25 -13.29 13.13
N PRO A 23 4.27 -13.77 14.40
CA PRO A 23 4.65 -12.95 15.54
C PRO A 23 6.09 -12.46 15.42
N HIS A 24 6.37 -11.25 15.89
CA HIS A 24 7.73 -10.68 15.83
C HIS A 24 8.78 -11.56 16.52
N THR A 25 8.42 -12.27 17.60
CA THR A 25 9.34 -13.16 18.32
C THR A 25 9.67 -14.44 17.56
N GLU A 26 8.89 -14.78 16.54
CA GLU A 26 9.03 -15.97 15.71
C GLU A 26 9.49 -15.62 14.29
N ALA A 27 9.53 -14.33 13.95
CA ALA A 27 10.00 -13.85 12.66
C ALA A 27 11.47 -14.24 12.45
N THR A 28 11.75 -14.91 11.34
CA THR A 28 13.09 -15.32 10.90
C THR A 28 13.26 -15.02 9.42
N GLY A 29 14.51 -15.06 8.94
CA GLY A 29 14.84 -14.82 7.53
C GLY A 29 14.26 -13.51 6.99
N LEU A 30 13.66 -13.59 5.80
CA LEU A 30 13.11 -12.42 5.10
C LEU A 30 12.00 -11.71 5.90
N VAL A 31 11.19 -12.43 6.67
CA VAL A 31 10.14 -11.82 7.50
C VAL A 31 10.75 -10.94 8.59
N ALA A 32 11.78 -11.43 9.28
CA ALA A 32 12.49 -10.66 10.30
C ALA A 32 13.13 -9.41 9.70
N GLU A 33 13.77 -9.54 8.53
CA GLU A 33 14.43 -8.43 7.86
C GLU A 33 13.43 -7.33 7.47
N VAL A 34 12.29 -7.70 6.87
CA VAL A 34 11.25 -6.72 6.52
C VAL A 34 10.66 -6.06 7.76
N TYR A 35 10.39 -6.82 8.83
CA TYR A 35 9.88 -6.25 10.08
C TYR A 35 10.85 -5.26 10.72
N ASP A 36 12.14 -5.58 10.74
CA ASP A 36 13.17 -4.68 11.28
C ASP A 36 13.28 -3.40 10.46
N ARG A 37 13.29 -3.50 9.12
CA ARG A 37 13.28 -2.33 8.23
C ARG A 37 12.02 -1.49 8.43
N ALA A 38 10.83 -2.10 8.43
CA ALA A 38 9.58 -1.39 8.67
C ALA A 38 9.58 -0.66 10.02
N ARG A 39 10.12 -1.27 11.08
CA ARG A 39 10.25 -0.59 12.37
C ARG A 39 11.18 0.61 12.34
N ARG A 40 12.31 0.52 11.65
CA ARG A 40 13.30 1.61 11.58
C ARG A 40 12.88 2.74 10.65
N GLU A 41 12.28 2.39 9.51
CA GLU A 41 12.01 3.34 8.43
C GLU A 41 10.58 3.89 8.46
N PHE A 42 9.62 3.10 8.96
CA PHE A 42 8.22 3.51 9.10
C PHE A 42 7.80 3.72 10.56
N GLY A 43 8.61 3.30 11.52
CA GLY A 43 8.34 3.41 12.96
C GLY A 43 7.49 2.26 13.53
N VAL A 44 6.88 1.44 12.67
CA VAL A 44 5.86 0.46 13.02
C VAL A 44 5.78 -0.66 11.98
N VAL A 45 5.52 -1.89 12.45
CA VAL A 45 5.00 -2.96 11.59
C VAL A 45 3.47 -2.85 11.60
N ALA A 46 2.90 -2.22 10.57
CA ALA A 46 1.47 -1.96 10.52
C ALA A 46 0.69 -3.23 10.08
N PRO A 47 -0.55 -3.47 10.54
CA PRO A 47 -1.33 -4.62 10.13
C PRO A 47 -1.49 -4.79 8.61
N PRO A 48 -1.69 -3.72 7.80
CA PRO A 48 -1.72 -3.84 6.33
C PRO A 48 -0.45 -4.45 5.72
N LEU A 49 0.70 -4.30 6.39
CA LEU A 49 1.96 -4.94 6.00
C LEU A 49 2.05 -6.35 6.59
N ALA A 50 1.89 -6.47 7.91
CA ALA A 50 2.09 -7.70 8.67
C ALA A 50 1.21 -8.87 8.20
N LEU A 51 0.02 -8.58 7.65
CA LEU A 51 -0.91 -9.59 7.15
C LEU A 51 -0.25 -10.49 6.08
N HIS A 52 0.77 -10.01 5.37
CA HIS A 52 1.45 -10.78 4.32
C HIS A 52 2.51 -11.74 4.87
N SER A 53 2.88 -11.65 6.16
CA SER A 53 4.01 -12.39 6.73
C SER A 53 4.00 -13.92 6.61
N PRO A 54 2.85 -14.62 6.49
CA PRO A 54 2.86 -16.05 6.17
C PRO A 54 3.42 -16.39 4.78
N ALA A 55 3.51 -15.41 3.88
CA ALA A 55 4.11 -15.51 2.56
C ALA A 55 5.27 -14.48 2.46
N PRO A 56 6.51 -14.86 2.83
CA PRO A 56 7.63 -13.94 2.96
C PRO A 56 7.88 -13.05 1.73
N GLU A 57 7.74 -13.60 0.52
CA GLU A 57 7.92 -12.87 -0.73
C GLU A 57 6.81 -11.83 -0.95
N ALA A 58 5.56 -12.13 -0.55
CA ALA A 58 4.46 -11.16 -0.59
C ALA A 58 4.64 -10.06 0.46
N LEU A 59 5.18 -10.39 1.64
CA LEU A 59 5.55 -9.41 2.65
C LEU A 59 6.65 -8.47 2.15
N ALA A 60 7.72 -9.01 1.56
CA ALA A 60 8.78 -8.19 0.99
C ALA A 60 8.27 -7.33 -0.18
N ALA A 61 7.44 -7.88 -1.06
CA ALA A 61 6.84 -7.15 -2.18
C ALA A 61 5.98 -5.98 -1.66
N SER A 62 5.08 -6.23 -0.71
CA SER A 62 4.24 -5.17 -0.11
C SER A 62 5.07 -4.11 0.61
N TRP A 63 6.19 -4.48 1.25
CA TRP A 63 7.13 -3.51 1.82
C TRP A 63 7.83 -2.68 0.74
N LEU A 64 8.33 -3.28 -0.33
CA LEU A 64 8.97 -2.56 -1.44
C LEU A 64 8.02 -1.53 -2.06
N LEU A 65 6.78 -1.95 -2.35
CA LEU A 65 5.74 -1.07 -2.87
C LEU A 65 5.49 0.10 -1.92
N LEU A 66 5.19 -0.17 -0.64
CA LEU A 66 4.93 0.89 0.35
C LEU A 66 6.14 1.82 0.52
N ARG A 67 7.33 1.26 0.71
CA ARG A 67 8.55 2.01 0.99
C ARG A 67 8.88 2.94 -0.17
N GLU A 68 9.02 2.42 -1.38
CA GLU A 68 9.56 3.19 -2.51
C GLU A 68 8.52 4.16 -3.08
N THR A 69 7.22 3.86 -2.97
CA THR A 69 6.18 4.73 -3.53
C THR A 69 5.67 5.78 -2.55
N LEU A 70 5.66 5.50 -1.24
CA LEU A 70 5.13 6.41 -0.23
C LEU A 70 6.20 7.05 0.67
N LEU A 71 7.20 6.26 1.11
CA LEU A 71 8.07 6.65 2.23
C LEU A 71 9.42 7.21 1.78
N ALA A 72 10.02 6.64 0.74
CA ALA A 72 11.32 7.03 0.24
C ALA A 72 11.31 8.51 -0.20
N GLU A 73 12.43 9.17 0.05
CA GLU A 73 12.63 10.55 -0.36
C GLU A 73 12.58 10.66 -1.89
N GLY A 74 11.97 11.71 -2.40
CA GLY A 74 11.75 11.87 -3.83
C GLY A 74 11.38 13.29 -4.20
N ARG A 75 10.97 13.49 -5.45
CA ARG A 75 10.52 14.80 -5.94
C ARG A 75 9.18 15.18 -5.32
N VAL A 76 8.32 14.18 -5.10
CA VAL A 76 6.97 14.38 -4.56
C VAL A 76 7.00 14.31 -3.04
N SER A 77 6.41 15.32 -2.39
CA SER A 77 6.32 15.37 -0.94
C SER A 77 5.52 14.20 -0.36
N ARG A 78 5.83 13.81 0.87
CA ARG A 78 5.07 12.77 1.56
C ARG A 78 3.61 13.20 1.74
N ALA A 79 3.34 14.47 2.04
CA ALA A 79 1.98 15.00 2.11
C ALA A 79 1.17 14.79 0.81
N ALA A 80 1.76 15.01 -0.37
CA ALA A 80 1.09 14.78 -1.64
C ALA A 80 0.79 13.30 -1.89
N LYS A 81 1.74 12.40 -1.56
CA LYS A 81 1.56 10.95 -1.64
C LYS A 81 0.47 10.46 -0.67
N GLU A 82 0.46 10.94 0.57
CA GLU A 82 -0.59 10.62 1.55
C GLU A 82 -1.97 11.14 1.09
N ALA A 83 -2.04 12.29 0.41
CA ALA A 83 -3.29 12.79 -0.18
C ALA A 83 -3.81 11.88 -1.31
N VAL A 84 -2.94 11.36 -2.18
CA VAL A 84 -3.30 10.33 -3.18
C VAL A 84 -3.78 9.06 -2.49
N ALA A 85 -3.05 8.58 -1.48
CA ALA A 85 -3.41 7.39 -0.70
C ALA A 85 -4.80 7.52 -0.08
N THR A 86 -5.11 8.66 0.54
CA THR A 86 -6.43 8.97 1.10
C THR A 86 -7.51 8.96 0.02
N ALA A 87 -7.29 9.63 -1.12
CA ALA A 87 -8.28 9.73 -2.19
C ALA A 87 -8.59 8.37 -2.83
N VAL A 88 -7.56 7.56 -3.12
CA VAL A 88 -7.71 6.18 -3.59
C VAL A 88 -8.46 5.32 -2.55
N SER A 89 -8.12 5.49 -1.27
CA SER A 89 -8.77 4.75 -0.18
C SER A 89 -10.25 5.08 -0.01
N ARG A 90 -10.64 6.35 -0.23
CA ARG A 90 -12.04 6.77 -0.28
C ARG A 90 -12.75 6.15 -1.49
N ALA A 91 -12.14 6.21 -2.67
CA ALA A 91 -12.71 5.63 -3.90
C ALA A 91 -12.87 4.10 -3.83
N ASN A 92 -12.02 3.42 -3.05
CA ASN A 92 -12.07 1.98 -2.83
C ASN A 92 -12.94 1.57 -1.63
N ASP A 93 -13.68 2.48 -0.99
CA ASP A 93 -14.48 2.23 0.22
C ASP A 93 -13.66 1.51 1.32
N CYS A 94 -12.46 2.02 1.61
CA CYS A 94 -11.54 1.46 2.59
C CYS A 94 -11.40 2.37 3.83
N PRO A 95 -12.35 2.32 4.79
CA PRO A 95 -12.41 3.24 5.93
C PRO A 95 -11.15 3.19 6.82
N TYR A 96 -10.54 2.00 6.97
CA TYR A 96 -9.30 1.85 7.74
C TYR A 96 -8.19 2.70 7.16
N CYS A 97 -7.97 2.62 5.85
CA CYS A 97 -6.92 3.37 5.18
C CYS A 97 -7.24 4.87 5.19
N VAL A 98 -8.50 5.26 4.99
CA VAL A 98 -8.92 6.66 5.09
C VAL A 98 -8.54 7.24 6.46
N GLU A 99 -8.89 6.56 7.56
CA GLU A 99 -8.59 7.02 8.92
C GLU A 99 -7.08 7.15 9.18
N VAL A 100 -6.27 6.22 8.68
CA VAL A 100 -4.79 6.26 8.84
C VAL A 100 -4.17 7.39 8.02
N HIS A 101 -4.47 7.48 6.73
CA HIS A 101 -3.83 8.40 5.81
C HIS A 101 -4.28 9.85 6.04
N GLU A 102 -5.54 10.10 6.42
CA GLU A 102 -5.99 11.43 6.83
C GLU A 102 -5.30 11.89 8.13
N ALA A 103 -5.18 11.00 9.12
CA ALA A 103 -4.48 11.33 10.35
C ALA A 103 -3.00 11.63 10.09
N LYS A 104 -2.37 10.91 9.15
CA LYS A 104 -0.98 11.17 8.76
C LYS A 104 -0.83 12.47 7.98
N LEU A 105 -1.68 12.72 6.99
CA LEU A 105 -1.70 13.97 6.23
C LEU A 105 -1.90 15.20 7.13
N ALA A 106 -2.84 15.13 8.07
CA ALA A 106 -3.06 16.22 9.04
C ALA A 106 -1.84 16.46 9.93
N THR A 107 -1.14 15.39 10.34
CA THR A 107 0.09 15.50 11.13
C THR A 107 1.23 16.14 10.34
N LEU A 108 1.38 15.78 9.06
CA LEU A 108 2.40 16.37 8.18
C LEU A 108 2.14 17.88 7.94
N ALA A 109 0.88 18.27 7.79
CA ALA A 109 0.49 19.68 7.72
C ALA A 109 0.85 20.44 9.01
N ASP A 110 0.53 19.87 10.19
CA ASP A 110 0.94 20.45 11.49
C ASP A 110 2.47 20.58 11.62
N GLU A 111 3.24 19.71 10.97
CA GLU A 111 4.72 19.68 10.96
C GLU A 111 5.34 20.62 9.91
N GLY A 112 4.51 21.36 9.16
CA GLY A 112 4.97 22.34 8.18
C GLY A 112 5.12 21.81 6.76
N GLU A 113 4.84 20.53 6.50
CA GLU A 113 4.70 19.98 5.14
C GLU A 113 3.33 20.39 4.55
N HIS A 114 3.14 21.70 4.41
CA HIS A 114 2.09 22.27 3.60
C HIS A 114 2.50 22.05 2.15
N GLY A 115 2.11 20.90 1.58
CA GLY A 115 2.14 20.74 0.14
C GLY A 115 1.50 21.98 -0.48
N ASP A 116 2.24 22.63 -1.37
CA ASP A 116 1.92 23.91 -2.00
C ASP A 116 0.42 24.03 -2.25
N SER A 117 -0.24 24.93 -1.53
CA SER A 117 -1.69 25.24 -1.59
C SER A 117 -2.57 24.35 -2.48
N GLY A 118 -3.06 23.23 -1.93
CA GLY A 118 -4.26 22.51 -2.41
C GLY A 118 -4.00 21.23 -3.21
N HIS A 119 -3.96 20.09 -2.51
CA HIS A 119 -4.01 18.74 -3.13
C HIS A 119 -5.35 18.43 -3.87
N GLY A 120 -6.21 19.43 -4.13
CA GLY A 120 -7.55 19.25 -4.71
C GLY A 120 -7.51 18.54 -6.07
N PRO A 121 -6.86 19.12 -7.10
CA PRO A 121 -6.74 18.48 -8.40
C PRO A 121 -6.13 17.07 -8.33
N LEU A 122 -5.11 16.89 -7.49
CA LEU A 122 -4.44 15.61 -7.28
C LEU A 122 -5.39 14.55 -6.67
N THR A 123 -6.17 14.93 -5.66
CA THR A 123 -7.14 14.05 -5.00
C THR A 123 -8.31 13.71 -5.91
N GLU A 124 -8.79 14.67 -6.72
CA GLU A 124 -9.82 14.42 -7.73
C GLU A 124 -9.37 13.42 -8.80
N TRP A 125 -8.13 13.56 -9.30
CA TRP A 125 -7.53 12.60 -10.20
C TRP A 125 -7.41 11.22 -9.54
N ALA A 126 -6.86 11.16 -8.32
CA ALA A 126 -6.62 9.92 -7.59
C ALA A 126 -7.92 9.16 -7.32
N ALA A 127 -9.02 9.85 -7.01
CA ALA A 127 -10.34 9.26 -6.78
C ALA A 127 -10.91 8.52 -8.01
N ARG A 128 -10.47 8.85 -9.23
CA ARG A 128 -10.92 8.21 -10.47
C ARG A 128 -9.89 7.25 -11.08
N SER A 129 -8.66 7.24 -10.58
CA SER A 129 -7.50 6.54 -11.13
C SER A 129 -7.67 5.02 -11.34
N GLY A 130 -8.64 4.39 -10.67
CA GLY A 130 -8.93 2.96 -10.79
C GLY A 130 -9.94 2.58 -11.88
N THR A 131 -10.39 3.52 -12.72
CA THR A 131 -11.45 3.30 -13.72
C THR A 131 -10.93 3.47 -15.15
N ALA A 132 -11.47 2.73 -16.13
CA ALA A 132 -11.15 2.97 -17.55
C ALA A 132 -11.47 4.40 -18.00
N ALA A 133 -12.48 5.04 -17.41
CA ALA A 133 -12.83 6.43 -17.71
C ALA A 133 -11.71 7.43 -17.37
N ALA A 134 -10.79 7.07 -16.47
CA ALA A 134 -9.62 7.88 -16.14
C ALA A 134 -8.45 7.68 -17.13
N THR A 135 -8.48 6.64 -17.95
CA THR A 135 -7.44 6.41 -18.97
C THR A 135 -7.46 7.53 -20.00
N GLY A 136 -6.30 8.13 -20.27
CA GLY A 136 -6.15 9.22 -21.26
C GLY A 136 -6.63 10.59 -20.79
N GLN A 137 -7.12 10.73 -19.56
CA GLN A 137 -7.45 12.04 -18.99
C GLN A 137 -6.18 12.82 -18.62
N PRO A 138 -6.20 14.16 -18.75
CA PRO A 138 -5.08 15.00 -18.31
C PRO A 138 -4.73 14.76 -16.85
N ARG A 139 -3.43 14.70 -16.55
CA ARG A 139 -2.91 14.54 -15.19
C ARG A 139 -2.64 15.92 -14.59
N PRO A 140 -2.95 16.14 -13.29
CA PRO A 140 -2.70 17.41 -12.62
C PRO A 140 -1.25 17.55 -12.13
N PHE A 141 -0.31 16.85 -12.74
CA PHE A 141 1.10 16.78 -12.35
C PHE A 141 1.97 16.45 -13.57
N ASP A 142 3.24 16.82 -13.49
CA ASP A 142 4.20 16.65 -14.57
C ASP A 142 4.64 15.18 -14.72
N ASP A 143 5.16 14.85 -15.90
CA ASP A 143 5.72 13.52 -16.18
C ASP A 143 6.85 13.11 -15.21
N ALA A 144 7.56 14.09 -14.63
CA ALA A 144 8.61 13.86 -13.64
C ALA A 144 8.06 13.39 -12.28
N ASP A 145 6.84 13.77 -11.89
CA ASP A 145 6.18 13.28 -10.66
C ASP A 145 5.46 11.95 -10.86
N ALA A 146 5.16 11.61 -12.12
CA ALA A 146 4.28 10.53 -12.47
C ALA A 146 4.69 9.18 -11.84
N PRO A 147 5.97 8.76 -11.82
CA PRO A 147 6.35 7.48 -11.20
C PRO A 147 5.95 7.39 -9.71
N GLU A 148 6.15 8.46 -8.95
CA GLU A 148 5.88 8.47 -7.51
C GLU A 148 4.37 8.51 -7.21
N LEU A 149 3.62 9.34 -7.95
CA LEU A 149 2.17 9.50 -7.75
C LEU A 149 1.37 8.29 -8.29
N LEU A 150 1.72 7.78 -9.46
CA LEU A 150 1.13 6.55 -10.00
C LEU A 150 1.52 5.33 -9.16
N GLY A 151 2.78 5.26 -8.73
CA GLY A 151 3.25 4.22 -7.81
C GLY A 151 2.45 4.21 -6.51
N THR A 152 2.22 5.38 -5.93
CA THR A 152 1.37 5.52 -4.74
C THR A 152 -0.05 5.02 -5.02
N ALA A 153 -0.67 5.44 -6.12
CA ALA A 153 -2.02 5.01 -6.48
C ALA A 153 -2.11 3.48 -6.65
N VAL A 154 -1.15 2.86 -7.37
CA VAL A 154 -1.07 1.41 -7.56
C VAL A 154 -0.93 0.68 -6.22
N THR A 155 -0.01 1.13 -5.37
CA THR A 155 0.21 0.57 -4.03
C THR A 155 -1.06 0.60 -3.19
N PHE A 156 -1.82 1.70 -3.22
CA PHE A 156 -3.04 1.81 -2.42
C PHE A 156 -4.23 1.09 -3.03
N HIS A 157 -4.34 0.99 -4.35
CA HIS A 157 -5.28 0.06 -4.98
C HIS A 157 -5.05 -1.37 -4.51
N TYR A 158 -3.79 -1.81 -4.42
CA TYR A 158 -3.45 -3.12 -3.88
C TYR A 158 -3.76 -3.23 -2.38
N LEU A 159 -3.18 -2.36 -1.55
CA LEU A 159 -3.31 -2.45 -0.09
C LEU A 159 -4.75 -2.28 0.39
N ASN A 160 -5.56 -1.42 -0.23
CA ASN A 160 -6.97 -1.28 0.14
C ASN A 160 -7.74 -2.60 -0.02
N ARG A 161 -7.45 -3.37 -1.08
CA ARG A 161 -8.09 -4.68 -1.31
C ARG A 161 -7.71 -5.67 -0.21
N MET A 162 -6.44 -5.71 0.18
CA MET A 162 -5.96 -6.54 1.28
C MET A 162 -6.58 -6.12 2.62
N VAL A 163 -6.61 -4.82 2.90
CA VAL A 163 -7.17 -4.27 4.13
C VAL A 163 -8.67 -4.57 4.24
N ARG A 164 -9.45 -4.37 3.17
CA ARG A 164 -10.90 -4.63 3.18
C ARG A 164 -11.25 -6.09 3.42
N LEU A 165 -10.40 -7.02 2.98
CA LEU A 165 -10.62 -8.45 3.17
C LEU A 165 -10.17 -8.92 4.56
N PHE A 166 -9.02 -8.46 5.03
CA PHE A 166 -8.34 -9.07 6.18
C PHE A 166 -8.37 -8.21 7.45
N LEU A 167 -8.78 -6.95 7.41
CA LEU A 167 -8.78 -6.06 8.58
C LEU A 167 -10.19 -5.55 8.91
N PRO A 168 -10.44 -5.08 10.14
CA PRO A 168 -11.63 -4.31 10.45
C PRO A 168 -11.61 -2.93 9.75
N ASP A 169 -12.76 -2.26 9.79
CA ASP A 169 -12.94 -0.93 9.18
C ASP A 169 -12.10 0.18 9.83
N SER A 170 -11.40 -0.11 10.93
CA SER A 170 -10.65 0.86 11.69
C SER A 170 -9.47 0.25 12.45
N PRO A 171 -8.31 0.93 12.54
CA PRO A 171 -7.20 0.54 13.40
C PRO A 171 -7.49 0.68 14.90
N VAL A 172 -8.43 1.56 15.27
CA VAL A 172 -8.85 1.75 16.67
C VAL A 172 -9.93 0.72 17.03
N PRO A 173 -9.78 -0.02 18.15
CA PRO A 173 -10.78 -1.01 18.56
C PRO A 173 -12.19 -0.43 18.69
N GLY A 174 -13.21 -1.18 18.26
CA GLY A 174 -14.61 -0.72 18.30
C GLY A 174 -15.16 -0.41 19.69
N ALA A 175 -14.56 -0.99 20.75
CA ALA A 175 -14.89 -0.70 22.15
C ALA A 175 -14.36 0.66 22.63
N ALA A 176 -13.54 1.36 21.85
CA ALA A 176 -12.99 2.66 22.24
C ALA A 176 -14.05 3.77 22.10
N PRO A 177 -14.15 4.71 23.07
CA PRO A 177 -15.06 5.84 22.97
C PRO A 177 -14.80 6.69 21.72
N ALA A 178 -15.86 7.10 21.00
CA ALA A 178 -15.75 7.87 19.76
C ALA A 178 -14.90 9.15 19.91
N ALA A 179 -15.05 9.87 21.02
CA ALA A 179 -14.30 11.09 21.31
C ALA A 179 -12.78 10.87 21.44
N GLY A 180 -12.34 9.64 21.78
CA GLY A 180 -10.91 9.30 21.94
C GLY A 180 -10.23 8.88 20.64
N ARG A 181 -10.98 8.63 19.55
CA ARG A 181 -10.45 8.04 18.32
C ARG A 181 -9.47 8.97 17.59
N ALA A 182 -9.88 10.21 17.34
CA ALA A 182 -9.03 11.17 16.62
C ALA A 182 -7.70 11.48 17.35
N PRO A 183 -7.68 11.74 18.68
CA PRO A 183 -6.43 11.88 19.42
C PRO A 183 -5.51 10.64 19.35
N VAL A 184 -6.08 9.44 19.45
CA VAL A 184 -5.33 8.18 19.33
C VAL A 184 -4.70 8.07 17.94
N MET A 185 -5.46 8.36 16.89
CA MET A 185 -4.97 8.31 15.51
C MET A 185 -3.88 9.33 15.23
N ARG A 186 -3.99 10.57 15.75
CA ARG A 186 -2.89 11.53 15.66
C ARG A 186 -1.62 11.05 16.37
N MET A 187 -1.75 10.38 17.52
CA MET A 187 -0.58 9.81 18.21
C MET A 187 0.06 8.67 17.40
N VAL A 188 -0.74 7.81 16.79
CA VAL A 188 -0.24 6.74 15.89
C VAL A 188 0.45 7.35 14.67
N ALA A 189 -0.18 8.32 14.01
CA ALA A 189 0.38 9.03 12.86
C ALA A 189 1.72 9.71 13.15
N ARG A 190 1.86 10.35 14.33
CA ARG A 190 3.13 10.94 14.80
C ARG A 190 4.21 9.89 15.07
N ALA A 191 3.82 8.66 15.41
CA ALA A 191 4.76 7.56 15.58
C ALA A 191 5.18 6.91 14.26
N MET A 192 4.40 7.09 13.18
CA MET A 192 4.69 6.60 11.83
C MET A 192 5.72 7.50 11.11
N ARG A 193 6.96 7.42 11.59
CA ARG A 193 8.10 8.17 11.07
C ARG A 193 9.38 7.34 11.22
N PRO A 194 10.39 7.57 10.37
CA PRO A 194 11.68 6.92 10.50
C PRO A 194 12.36 7.26 11.83
N ASP A 195 13.30 6.41 12.23
CA ASP A 195 14.21 6.68 13.35
C ASP A 195 14.96 8.01 13.14
N THR A 196 15.24 8.72 14.24
CA THR A 196 15.91 10.02 14.17
C THR A 196 17.24 9.92 13.42
N GLY A 197 17.40 10.74 12.38
CA GLY A 197 18.61 10.77 11.55
C GLY A 197 18.65 9.72 10.43
N ALA A 198 17.62 8.90 10.28
CA ALA A 198 17.51 8.00 9.13
C ALA A 198 16.99 8.76 7.90
N THR A 199 17.80 8.75 6.84
CA THR A 199 17.43 9.18 5.49
C THR A 199 16.80 7.99 4.76
N LEU A 200 15.65 8.19 4.12
CA LEU A 200 14.95 7.12 3.39
C LEU A 200 15.40 7.11 1.92
N THR A 201 16.66 6.76 1.70
CA THR A 201 17.28 6.69 0.38
C THR A 201 16.49 5.74 -0.54
N PRO A 202 16.10 6.18 -1.75
CA PRO A 202 15.43 5.33 -2.74
C PRO A 202 16.25 4.08 -3.09
N GLY A 203 15.57 2.95 -3.23
CA GLY A 203 16.17 1.68 -3.65
C GLY A 203 16.92 0.91 -2.57
N ALA A 204 17.01 1.41 -1.32
CA ALA A 204 17.74 0.73 -0.25
C ALA A 204 17.11 -0.61 0.19
N ALA A 205 15.88 -0.91 -0.28
CA ALA A 205 15.19 -2.18 -0.08
C ALA A 205 15.27 -3.14 -1.27
N ALA A 206 15.92 -2.75 -2.39
CA ALA A 206 15.98 -3.56 -3.62
C ALA A 206 16.52 -4.98 -3.39
N GLY A 207 17.43 -5.16 -2.43
CA GLY A 207 18.04 -6.45 -2.10
C GLY A 207 17.11 -7.46 -1.42
N LEU A 208 15.89 -7.08 -1.01
CA LEU A 208 14.95 -8.00 -0.35
C LEU A 208 14.32 -9.02 -1.31
N LEU A 209 14.28 -8.72 -2.61
CA LEU A 209 13.70 -9.58 -3.64
C LEU A 209 14.66 -9.70 -4.84
N PRO A 210 14.61 -10.80 -5.61
CA PRO A 210 15.42 -10.96 -6.81
C PRO A 210 15.14 -9.88 -7.86
N ALA A 211 16.15 -9.48 -8.62
CA ALA A 211 15.99 -8.50 -9.69
C ALA A 211 15.10 -9.05 -10.81
N ALA A 212 14.28 -8.19 -11.41
CA ALA A 212 13.33 -8.57 -12.45
C ALA A 212 13.18 -7.46 -13.50
N PRO A 213 12.84 -7.80 -14.76
CA PRO A 213 12.55 -6.80 -15.78
C PRO A 213 11.24 -6.06 -15.48
N LEU A 214 11.20 -4.76 -15.78
CA LEU A 214 9.99 -3.94 -15.63
C LEU A 214 8.93 -4.36 -16.67
N PRO A 215 7.72 -4.79 -16.25
CA PRO A 215 6.64 -5.11 -17.18
C PRO A 215 6.27 -3.93 -18.08
N ALA A 216 5.86 -4.21 -19.33
CA ALA A 216 5.49 -3.17 -20.30
C ALA A 216 4.39 -2.23 -19.79
N ALA A 217 3.41 -2.77 -19.05
CA ALA A 217 2.33 -1.99 -18.44
C ALA A 217 2.80 -1.00 -17.36
N LEU A 218 4.03 -1.15 -16.85
CA LEU A 218 4.62 -0.35 -15.78
C LEU A 218 5.75 0.57 -16.27
N GLN A 219 5.93 0.72 -17.59
CA GLN A 219 6.99 1.56 -18.17
C GLN A 219 6.89 3.04 -17.79
N TRP A 220 5.72 3.50 -17.35
CA TRP A 220 5.56 4.84 -16.77
C TRP A 220 6.41 5.06 -15.51
N ALA A 221 6.88 3.99 -14.83
CA ALA A 221 7.73 4.08 -13.66
C ALA A 221 9.22 4.25 -14.00
N ALA A 222 9.63 3.96 -15.24
CA ALA A 222 11.04 3.93 -15.66
C ALA A 222 11.84 5.21 -15.33
N PRO A 223 11.27 6.43 -15.38
CA PRO A 223 11.99 7.65 -15.00
C PRO A 223 12.42 7.71 -13.51
N ALA A 224 11.84 6.89 -12.63
CA ALA A 224 12.26 6.76 -11.23
C ALA A 224 12.76 5.32 -10.96
N PRO A 225 14.08 5.08 -11.09
CA PRO A 225 14.64 3.71 -11.06
C PRO A 225 14.29 2.91 -9.81
N ALA A 226 14.25 3.54 -8.63
CA ALA A 226 13.90 2.86 -7.39
C ALA A 226 12.44 2.38 -7.37
N VAL A 227 11.50 3.20 -7.87
CA VAL A 227 10.08 2.83 -7.99
C VAL A 227 9.90 1.74 -9.04
N ALA A 228 10.54 1.89 -10.21
CA ALA A 228 10.50 0.88 -11.26
C ALA A 228 11.04 -0.47 -10.79
N ASP A 229 12.19 -0.49 -10.13
CA ASP A 229 12.81 -1.69 -9.60
C ASP A 229 11.93 -2.34 -8.52
N ALA A 230 11.33 -1.54 -7.63
CA ALA A 230 10.39 -2.05 -6.63
C ALA A 230 9.17 -2.75 -7.24
N LEU A 231 8.54 -2.10 -8.22
CA LEU A 231 7.39 -2.63 -8.94
C LEU A 231 7.74 -3.90 -9.70
N ALA A 232 8.86 -3.91 -10.42
CA ALA A 232 9.33 -5.06 -11.19
C ALA A 232 9.57 -6.28 -10.28
N ARG A 233 10.32 -6.08 -9.19
CA ARG A 233 10.61 -7.14 -8.21
C ARG A 233 9.36 -7.66 -7.52
N ALA A 234 8.45 -6.76 -7.13
CA ALA A 234 7.20 -7.11 -6.46
C ALA A 234 6.32 -7.98 -7.38
N VAL A 235 6.08 -7.56 -8.62
CA VAL A 235 5.28 -8.32 -9.58
C VAL A 235 5.89 -9.70 -9.84
N ALA A 236 7.17 -9.75 -10.22
CA ALA A 236 7.82 -11.02 -10.54
C ALA A 236 7.86 -11.99 -9.36
N SER A 237 8.09 -11.50 -8.14
CA SER A 237 8.15 -12.36 -6.94
C SER A 237 6.78 -12.86 -6.53
N VAL A 238 5.74 -12.05 -6.67
CA VAL A 238 4.35 -12.48 -6.40
C VAL A 238 3.87 -13.47 -7.45
N ASP A 239 4.18 -13.25 -8.74
CA ASP A 239 3.83 -14.18 -9.81
C ASP A 239 4.56 -15.53 -9.64
N ALA A 240 5.86 -15.52 -9.37
CA ALA A 240 6.62 -16.72 -9.08
C ALA A 240 6.10 -17.45 -7.82
N ALA A 241 5.64 -16.71 -6.81
CA ALA A 241 4.99 -17.30 -5.65
C ALA A 241 3.64 -17.93 -6.03
N ALA A 242 2.82 -17.25 -6.84
CA ALA A 242 1.54 -17.74 -7.34
C ALA A 242 1.71 -19.03 -8.15
N GLU A 243 2.82 -19.19 -8.87
CA GLU A 243 3.09 -20.42 -9.63
C GLU A 243 3.11 -21.69 -8.77
N ARG A 244 3.53 -21.56 -7.51
CA ARG A 244 3.62 -22.66 -6.54
C ARG A 244 2.26 -23.06 -5.95
N TRP A 245 1.33 -22.10 -5.84
CA TRP A 245 0.09 -22.27 -5.07
C TRP A 245 -1.19 -22.25 -5.89
N ILE A 246 -1.19 -21.62 -7.06
CA ILE A 246 -2.36 -21.42 -7.91
C ILE A 246 -2.23 -22.32 -9.14
N PRO A 247 -3.17 -23.24 -9.44
CA PRO A 247 -3.09 -24.08 -10.63
C PRO A 247 -2.95 -23.27 -11.93
N GLN A 248 -2.14 -23.76 -12.87
CA GLN A 248 -1.89 -23.08 -14.15
C GLN A 248 -3.17 -22.64 -14.89
N PRO A 249 -4.22 -23.48 -15.04
CA PRO A 249 -5.45 -23.06 -15.72
C PRO A 249 -6.14 -21.84 -15.08
N VAL A 250 -6.03 -21.69 -13.75
CA VAL A 250 -6.58 -20.53 -13.03
C VAL A 250 -5.76 -19.28 -13.33
N ARG A 251 -4.43 -19.40 -13.38
CA ARG A 251 -3.54 -18.28 -13.73
C ARG A 251 -3.77 -17.84 -15.18
N ASP A 252 -3.86 -18.78 -16.11
CA ASP A 252 -4.12 -18.49 -17.53
C ASP A 252 -5.46 -17.78 -17.72
N LEU A 253 -6.51 -18.27 -17.05
CA LEU A 253 -7.83 -17.61 -17.07
C LEU A 253 -7.75 -16.19 -16.49
N LEU A 254 -7.09 -16.01 -15.34
CA LEU A 254 -6.93 -14.70 -14.72
C LEU A 254 -6.23 -13.72 -15.67
N HIS A 255 -5.11 -14.11 -16.28
CA HIS A 255 -4.38 -13.26 -17.22
C HIS A 255 -5.21 -12.93 -18.46
N ALA A 256 -5.94 -13.90 -19.01
CA ALA A 256 -6.84 -13.67 -20.14
C ALA A 256 -7.96 -12.66 -19.79
N ARG A 257 -8.53 -12.75 -18.58
CA ARG A 257 -9.55 -11.81 -18.11
C ARG A 257 -8.98 -10.42 -17.85
N LEU A 258 -7.80 -10.31 -17.25
CA LEU A 258 -7.13 -9.03 -16.98
C LEU A 258 -6.72 -8.30 -18.26
N ALA A 259 -6.31 -9.03 -19.31
CA ALA A 259 -5.90 -8.44 -20.58
C ALA A 259 -6.99 -7.61 -21.28
N VAL A 260 -8.27 -7.91 -20.99
CA VAL A 260 -9.44 -7.21 -21.56
C VAL A 260 -10.26 -6.48 -20.50
N HIS A 261 -9.79 -6.42 -19.26
CA HIS A 261 -10.53 -5.78 -18.17
C HIS A 261 -10.44 -4.26 -18.26
N ASP A 262 -11.59 -3.60 -18.15
CA ASP A 262 -11.75 -2.13 -18.22
C ASP A 262 -11.77 -1.47 -16.82
N GLY A 263 -11.46 -2.22 -15.77
CA GLY A 263 -11.51 -1.72 -14.40
C GLY A 263 -12.93 -1.61 -13.82
N THR A 264 -13.97 -1.98 -14.56
CA THR A 264 -15.34 -2.00 -14.03
C THR A 264 -15.46 -3.13 -13.00
N PRO A 265 -15.79 -2.85 -11.72
CA PRO A 265 -15.93 -3.90 -10.72
C PRO A 265 -16.99 -4.92 -11.15
N PRO A 266 -16.75 -6.23 -10.93
CA PRO A 266 -17.81 -7.20 -11.13
C PRO A 266 -19.00 -6.85 -10.23
N GLY A 267 -20.21 -6.88 -10.78
CA GLY A 267 -21.43 -6.61 -10.01
C GLY A 267 -21.60 -7.57 -8.82
N PRO A 268 -22.55 -7.33 -7.91
CA PRO A 268 -22.69 -8.08 -6.66
C PRO A 268 -23.04 -9.56 -6.83
N SER A 269 -23.42 -9.99 -8.04
CA SER A 269 -23.70 -11.39 -8.34
C SER A 269 -22.42 -12.21 -8.52
N ARG A 270 -22.53 -13.54 -8.53
CA ARG A 270 -21.44 -14.45 -8.96
C ARG A 270 -21.53 -14.86 -10.43
N ALA A 271 -22.52 -14.36 -11.18
CA ALA A 271 -22.73 -14.77 -12.57
C ALA A 271 -21.53 -14.47 -13.48
N TRP A 272 -20.77 -13.41 -13.17
CA TRP A 272 -19.53 -13.09 -13.87
C TRP A 272 -18.45 -14.16 -13.70
N LEU A 273 -18.47 -14.90 -12.58
CA LEU A 273 -17.53 -15.98 -12.32
C LEU A 273 -17.92 -17.20 -13.15
N ASP A 274 -19.21 -17.56 -13.16
CA ASP A 274 -19.72 -18.67 -13.97
C ASP A 274 -19.44 -18.45 -15.46
N GLN A 275 -19.66 -17.22 -15.95
CA GLN A 275 -19.31 -16.81 -17.32
C GLN A 275 -17.81 -16.89 -17.60
N ALA A 276 -16.96 -16.62 -16.60
CA ALA A 276 -15.52 -16.68 -16.76
C ALA A 276 -14.98 -18.11 -16.70
N THR A 277 -15.60 -19.01 -15.93
CA THR A 277 -15.11 -20.39 -15.73
C THR A 277 -15.77 -21.42 -16.64
N ASN A 278 -16.92 -21.11 -17.24
CA ASN A 278 -17.58 -21.89 -18.29
C ASN A 278 -17.77 -21.04 -19.55
N PRO A 279 -16.69 -20.72 -20.29
CA PRO A 279 -16.74 -19.88 -21.49
C PRO A 279 -17.44 -20.55 -22.67
#